data_AF-E6MND9-F1
#
_entry.id   AF-E6MND9-F1
#
_cell.length_a   1.000
_cell.length_b   1.000
_cell.length_c   1.000
_cell.angle_alpha   90.00
_cell.angle_beta   90.00
_cell.angle_gamma   90.00
#
_symmetry.space_group_name_H-M   'P 1'
#
loop_
_entity.id
_entity.type
_entity.pdbx_description
1 polymer ?
#
loop_
_entity_poly.entity_id
_entity_poly.type
_entity_poly.pdbx_seq_one_letter_code
_entity_poly.pdbx_strand_id
1 'polypeptide(L)'
;MKPTIYKTTIVVLLLFFIPFMPTSQAQQTKKELVGVLINHQFYSKDMPLNEIMGIQKGFQKLDDGEQHTVLHVLVPDDFVAPKTWKKYEIKRSNVVNADKFEAKVLLFDEMKKVTHSADKQFKNLKIGQKLPGTFTLQDLDGNTWTQDSLKNRVIVVNVWYSGCGPCRKEMPELSTWKTRFPEVIFLSANFEKPEIVKAITEKHGFNWTHLPNDRYFTQWVGNEGFPLTLIIAMDGTLQYLSHKTSNEIREEVFRRLKWLTTIQKE
;
A
#
# COMPACT_ATOMS: atom_id res chain seq x y z
N MET A 1 -78.77 -16.27 -25.37
CA MET A 1 -79.22 -17.51 -24.72
C MET A 1 -78.02 -18.20 -24.07
N LYS A 2 -78.12 -18.56 -22.78
CA LYS A 2 -77.21 -19.48 -22.05
C LYS A 2 -77.49 -20.93 -22.53
N PRO A 3 -76.57 -21.92 -22.40
CA PRO A 3 -76.19 -22.57 -21.12
C PRO A 3 -74.65 -22.62 -20.89
N THR A 4 -74.00 -22.71 -19.72
CA THR A 4 -74.20 -23.40 -18.42
C THR A 4 -73.28 -24.66 -18.28
N ILE A 5 -72.16 -24.49 -17.55
CA ILE A 5 -71.43 -25.40 -16.58
C ILE A 5 -70.84 -26.74 -17.16
N TYR A 6 -69.68 -27.33 -16.80
CA TYR A 6 -69.01 -27.61 -15.52
C TYR A 6 -67.49 -27.93 -15.64
N LYS A 7 -66.80 -27.56 -14.55
CA LYS A 7 -65.56 -28.04 -13.93
C LYS A 7 -64.88 -29.29 -14.52
N THR A 8 -63.54 -29.26 -14.61
CA THR A 8 -62.66 -30.27 -13.97
C THR A 8 -61.29 -29.66 -13.68
N THR A 9 -60.88 -29.82 -12.43
CA THR A 9 -59.62 -29.42 -11.81
C THR A 9 -58.42 -30.16 -12.40
N ILE A 10 -57.38 -29.46 -12.83
CA ILE A 10 -56.01 -29.99 -12.80
C ILE A 10 -55.11 -28.91 -12.18
N VAL A 11 -54.72 -29.16 -10.94
CA VAL A 11 -53.63 -28.46 -10.25
C VAL A 11 -52.33 -28.97 -10.87
N VAL A 12 -51.66 -28.14 -11.66
CA VAL A 12 -50.26 -28.40 -12.06
C VAL A 12 -49.37 -27.66 -11.08
N LEU A 13 -48.85 -28.40 -10.10
CA LEU A 13 -47.72 -28.02 -9.28
C LEU A 13 -46.50 -27.86 -10.20
N LEU A 14 -46.17 -26.62 -10.59
CA LEU A 14 -44.89 -26.30 -11.22
C LEU A 14 -43.82 -26.27 -10.13
N LEU A 15 -43.27 -27.45 -9.86
CA LEU A 15 -42.05 -27.64 -9.09
C LEU A 15 -40.85 -27.05 -9.85
N PHE A 16 -40.23 -26.05 -9.22
CA PHE A 16 -38.80 -25.73 -9.22
C PHE A 16 -37.95 -26.17 -10.43
N PHE A 17 -37.60 -25.18 -11.25
CA PHE A 17 -36.26 -25.09 -11.85
C PHE A 17 -35.80 -23.63 -11.75
N ILE A 18 -35.46 -23.20 -10.54
CA ILE A 18 -34.58 -22.04 -10.37
C ILE A 18 -33.19 -22.57 -10.75
N PRO A 19 -32.54 -22.07 -11.82
CA PRO A 19 -31.17 -22.45 -12.09
C PRO A 19 -30.35 -22.02 -10.86
N PHE A 20 -29.81 -23.02 -10.18
CA PHE A 20 -28.84 -22.88 -9.12
C PHE A 20 -27.63 -22.18 -9.74
N MET A 21 -27.62 -20.85 -9.75
CA MET A 21 -26.42 -20.10 -10.06
C MET A 21 -25.43 -20.46 -8.95
N PRO A 22 -24.30 -21.12 -9.23
CA PRO A 22 -23.27 -21.27 -8.22
C PRO A 22 -22.82 -19.86 -7.89
N THR A 23 -23.17 -19.41 -6.69
CA THR A 23 -22.49 -18.27 -6.09
C THR A 23 -21.03 -18.63 -6.11
N SER A 24 -20.26 -17.90 -6.91
CA SER A 24 -18.80 -17.89 -6.86
C SER A 24 -18.39 -17.34 -5.49
N GLN A 25 -18.58 -18.14 -4.45
CA GLN A 25 -17.68 -18.09 -3.31
C GLN A 25 -16.34 -18.50 -3.91
N ALA A 26 -15.49 -17.50 -4.16
CA ALA A 26 -14.08 -17.74 -4.35
C ALA A 26 -13.63 -18.55 -3.12
N GLN A 27 -13.53 -19.87 -3.31
CA GLN A 27 -12.91 -20.75 -2.36
C GLN A 27 -11.46 -20.32 -2.35
N GLN A 28 -11.13 -19.42 -1.41
CA GLN A 28 -9.79 -18.92 -1.19
C GLN A 28 -8.97 -20.15 -0.84
N THR A 29 -8.27 -20.73 -1.83
CA THR A 29 -7.42 -21.89 -1.61
C THR A 29 -6.43 -21.48 -0.51
N LYS A 30 -6.48 -22.20 0.62
CA LYS A 30 -5.61 -21.90 1.76
C LYS A 30 -4.17 -22.12 1.29
N LYS A 31 -3.46 -21.03 1.00
CA LYS A 31 -2.05 -21.07 0.58
C LYS A 31 -1.23 -21.89 1.56
N GLU A 32 -0.37 -22.74 1.02
CA GLU A 32 0.51 -23.62 1.78
C GLU A 32 1.59 -22.82 2.51
N LEU A 33 1.88 -23.17 3.76
CA LEU A 33 3.02 -22.64 4.49
C LEU A 33 4.23 -23.53 4.19
N VAL A 34 5.20 -23.01 3.43
CA VAL A 34 6.38 -23.77 2.98
C VAL A 34 7.59 -23.60 3.89
N GLY A 35 7.56 -22.65 4.83
CA GLY A 35 8.61 -22.48 5.81
C GLY A 35 8.52 -21.20 6.64
N VAL A 36 9.54 -21.00 7.47
CA VAL A 36 9.76 -19.82 8.28
C VAL A 36 11.02 -19.11 7.77
N LEU A 37 10.97 -17.79 7.61
CA LEU A 37 12.10 -16.98 7.17
C LEU A 37 12.55 -16.08 8.33
N ILE A 38 13.80 -16.22 8.75
CA ILE A 38 14.38 -15.46 9.88
C ILE A 38 15.77 -15.00 9.45
N ASN A 39 16.02 -13.69 9.45
CA ASN A 39 17.30 -13.08 9.06
C ASN A 39 17.85 -13.65 7.72
N HIS A 40 17.02 -13.62 6.68
CA HIS A 40 17.31 -14.16 5.33
C HIS A 40 17.63 -15.67 5.25
N GLN A 41 17.46 -16.43 6.34
CA GLN A 41 17.62 -17.89 6.36
C GLN A 41 16.25 -18.58 6.45
N PHE A 42 16.05 -19.60 5.62
CA PHE A 42 14.84 -20.44 5.65
C PHE A 42 14.97 -21.57 6.65
N TYR A 43 13.88 -21.83 7.37
CA TYR A 43 13.71 -22.92 8.32
C TYR A 43 12.41 -23.67 8.08
N SER A 44 12.33 -24.91 8.58
CA SER A 44 11.12 -25.72 8.51
C SER A 44 9.95 -25.07 9.24
N LYS A 45 8.75 -25.29 8.69
CA LYS A 45 7.47 -25.00 9.36
C LYS A 45 7.29 -25.75 10.68
N ASP A 46 8.08 -26.79 10.91
CA ASP A 46 8.09 -27.58 12.16
C ASP A 46 8.98 -26.96 13.26
N MET A 47 9.55 -25.77 13.02
CA MET A 47 10.33 -25.05 14.03
C MET A 47 9.49 -24.80 15.30
N PRO A 48 10.05 -25.02 16.52
CA PRO A 48 9.28 -24.88 17.75
C PRO A 48 8.74 -23.46 17.94
N LEU A 49 7.41 -23.34 18.04
CA LEU A 49 6.75 -22.04 18.13
C LEU A 49 7.16 -21.26 19.38
N ASN A 50 7.40 -21.93 20.50
CA ASN A 50 7.89 -21.30 21.74
C ASN A 50 9.25 -20.62 21.55
N GLU A 51 10.16 -21.22 20.77
CA GLU A 51 11.46 -20.62 20.47
C GLU A 51 11.30 -19.38 19.57
N ILE A 52 10.43 -19.44 18.56
CA ILE A 52 10.11 -18.29 17.69
C ILE A 52 9.48 -17.16 18.52
N MET A 53 8.48 -17.47 19.35
CA MET A 53 7.76 -16.48 20.15
C MET A 53 8.65 -15.78 21.17
N GLY A 54 9.73 -16.43 21.62
CA GLY A 54 10.69 -15.85 22.57
C GLY A 54 11.61 -14.78 21.96
N ILE A 55 11.75 -14.73 20.63
CA ILE A 55 12.70 -13.84 19.94
C ILE A 55 12.04 -12.79 19.05
N GLN A 56 10.78 -12.99 18.69
CA GLN A 56 10.11 -12.19 17.67
C GLN A 56 9.80 -10.76 18.14
N LYS A 57 9.95 -9.81 17.21
CA LYS A 57 9.46 -8.42 17.30
C LYS A 57 8.18 -8.21 16.49
N GLY A 58 7.82 -9.17 15.66
CA GLY A 58 6.62 -9.19 14.86
C GLY A 58 6.66 -10.31 13.82
N PHE A 59 5.57 -10.42 13.08
CA PHE A 59 5.43 -11.42 12.02
C PHE A 59 4.89 -10.81 10.75
N GLN A 60 5.32 -11.34 9.61
CA GLN A 60 4.72 -11.08 8.32
C GLN A 60 4.45 -12.39 7.60
N LYS A 61 3.22 -12.56 7.13
CA LYS A 61 2.93 -13.63 6.19
C LYS A 61 3.25 -13.13 4.78
N LEU A 62 4.28 -13.70 4.18
CA LEU A 62 4.67 -13.38 2.81
C LEU A 62 4.06 -14.42 1.88
N ASP A 63 3.33 -13.99 0.87
CA ASP A 63 2.82 -14.87 -0.19
C ASP A 63 3.67 -14.75 -1.45
N ASP A 64 3.67 -15.77 -2.31
CA ASP A 64 4.43 -15.76 -3.58
C ASP A 64 3.62 -15.23 -4.78
N GLY A 65 2.39 -14.74 -4.54
CA GLY A 65 1.42 -14.43 -5.58
C GLY A 65 0.67 -15.64 -6.13
N GLU A 66 1.04 -16.86 -5.69
CA GLU A 66 0.53 -18.14 -6.15
C GLU A 66 -0.05 -18.92 -4.95
N GLN A 67 0.40 -20.15 -4.73
CA GLN A 67 -0.14 -21.07 -3.73
C GLN A 67 0.70 -21.18 -2.46
N HIS A 68 1.87 -20.52 -2.35
CA HIS A 68 2.79 -20.71 -1.24
C HIS A 68 2.98 -19.45 -0.39
N THR A 69 3.31 -19.67 0.88
CA THR A 69 3.57 -18.62 1.85
C THR A 69 4.73 -19.00 2.77
N VAL A 70 5.44 -18.00 3.26
CA VAL A 70 6.38 -18.14 4.38
C VAL A 70 5.99 -17.24 5.54
N LEU A 71 6.27 -17.69 6.75
CA LEU A 71 6.19 -16.86 7.94
C LEU A 71 7.53 -16.14 8.12
N HIS A 72 7.58 -14.86 7.76
CA HIS A 72 8.72 -14.01 8.04
C HIS A 72 8.66 -13.54 9.49
N VAL A 73 9.67 -13.89 10.28
CA VAL A 73 9.79 -13.51 11.69
C VAL A 73 10.74 -12.32 11.77
N LEU A 74 10.23 -11.21 12.28
CA LEU A 74 11.03 -10.03 12.54
C LEU A 74 11.80 -10.25 13.84
N VAL A 75 13.10 -10.03 13.83
CA VAL A 75 14.01 -10.23 14.95
C VAL A 75 14.86 -8.97 15.16
N PRO A 76 15.48 -8.79 16.34
CA PRO A 76 16.49 -7.75 16.54
C PRO A 76 17.63 -7.84 15.51
N ASP A 77 18.21 -6.71 15.12
CA ASP A 77 19.28 -6.66 14.11
C ASP A 77 20.56 -7.43 14.53
N ASP A 78 20.77 -7.57 15.85
CA ASP A 78 21.88 -8.31 16.46
C ASP A 78 21.55 -9.79 16.74
N PHE A 79 20.38 -10.27 16.30
CA PHE A 79 19.96 -11.65 16.53
C PHE A 79 20.87 -12.65 15.80
N VAL A 80 21.36 -13.62 16.57
CA VAL A 80 22.12 -14.77 16.07
C VAL A 80 21.33 -16.04 16.35
N ALA A 81 21.06 -16.82 15.31
CA ALA A 81 20.34 -18.08 15.42
C ALA A 81 21.12 -19.09 16.30
N PRO A 82 20.49 -19.73 17.30
CA PRO A 82 21.12 -20.78 18.09
C PRO A 82 21.62 -21.94 17.22
N LYS A 83 22.78 -22.53 17.57
CA LYS A 83 23.32 -23.70 16.84
C LYS A 83 22.36 -24.89 16.81
N THR A 84 21.47 -25.00 17.80
CA THR A 84 20.43 -26.02 17.88
C THR A 84 19.41 -25.93 16.74
N TRP A 85 19.32 -24.78 16.05
CA TRP A 85 18.39 -24.55 14.95
C TRP A 85 18.88 -25.12 13.62
N LYS A 86 20.15 -25.50 13.53
CA LYS A 86 20.74 -26.04 12.29
C LYS A 86 19.99 -27.24 11.71
N LYS A 87 19.35 -28.04 12.57
CA LYS A 87 18.50 -29.18 12.16
C LYS A 87 17.19 -28.78 11.47
N TYR A 88 16.75 -27.54 11.63
CA TYR A 88 15.55 -27.00 10.99
C TYR A 88 15.86 -26.16 9.76
N GLU A 89 17.13 -25.85 9.48
CA GLU A 89 17.51 -25.09 8.29
C GLU A 89 17.09 -25.82 7.01
N ILE A 90 16.42 -25.09 6.12
CA ILE A 90 16.08 -25.58 4.79
C ILE A 90 17.03 -24.93 3.78
N LYS A 91 17.61 -25.73 2.87
CA LYS A 91 18.39 -25.20 1.75
C LYS A 91 17.49 -24.31 0.89
N ARG A 92 17.99 -23.14 0.50
CA ARG A 92 17.26 -22.19 -0.38
C ARG A 92 16.63 -22.87 -1.60
N SER A 93 17.34 -23.80 -2.25
CA SER A 93 16.90 -24.57 -3.42
C SER A 93 15.64 -25.41 -3.18
N ASN A 94 15.34 -25.73 -1.93
CA ASN A 94 14.21 -26.58 -1.54
C ASN A 94 12.97 -25.74 -1.19
N VAL A 95 13.10 -24.41 -1.19
CA VAL A 95 11.98 -23.50 -0.95
C VAL A 95 11.45 -23.06 -2.30
N VAL A 96 10.22 -23.48 -2.59
CA VAL A 96 9.50 -23.05 -3.81
C VAL A 96 9.37 -21.54 -3.80
N ASN A 97 9.71 -20.88 -4.91
CA ASN A 97 9.63 -19.43 -5.06
C ASN A 97 10.43 -18.62 -4.00
N ALA A 98 11.55 -19.17 -3.50
CA ALA A 98 12.41 -18.53 -2.50
C ALA A 98 12.78 -17.07 -2.85
N ASP A 99 13.10 -16.84 -4.12
CA ASP A 99 13.45 -15.54 -4.69
C ASP A 99 12.35 -14.49 -4.48
N LYS A 100 11.08 -14.88 -4.61
CA LYS A 100 9.94 -13.97 -4.40
C LYS A 100 9.79 -13.55 -2.95
N PHE A 101 10.02 -14.48 -2.01
CA PHE A 101 9.98 -14.16 -0.59
C PHE A 101 11.15 -13.28 -0.17
N GLU A 102 12.35 -13.59 -0.63
CA GLU A 102 13.56 -12.78 -0.41
C GLU A 102 13.37 -11.36 -0.93
N ALA A 103 12.82 -11.20 -2.15
CA ALA A 103 12.53 -9.89 -2.72
C ALA A 103 11.54 -9.08 -1.86
N LYS A 104 10.53 -9.72 -1.25
CA LYS A 104 9.59 -9.07 -0.33
C LYS A 104 10.25 -8.65 0.99
N VAL A 105 11.17 -9.46 1.51
CA VAL A 105 11.96 -9.10 2.70
C VAL A 105 12.87 -7.91 2.39
N LEU A 106 13.60 -7.95 1.28
CA LEU A 106 14.48 -6.84 0.87
C LEU A 106 13.69 -5.54 0.67
N LEU A 107 12.50 -5.63 0.06
CA LEU A 107 11.59 -4.48 -0.07
C LEU A 107 11.16 -3.94 1.29
N PHE A 108 10.83 -4.82 2.24
CA PHE A 108 10.43 -4.43 3.59
C PHE A 108 11.59 -3.80 4.38
N ASP A 109 12.80 -4.31 4.24
CA ASP A 109 13.99 -3.77 4.89
C ASP A 109 14.36 -2.40 4.33
N GLU A 110 14.32 -2.24 3.00
CA GLU A 110 14.47 -0.94 2.36
C GLU A 110 13.40 0.03 2.82
N MET A 111 12.12 -0.41 2.82
CA MET A 111 11.00 0.39 3.30
C MET A 111 11.25 0.86 4.73
N LYS A 112 11.62 -0.03 5.66
CA LYS A 112 11.94 0.37 7.05
C LYS A 112 13.05 1.41 7.11
N LYS A 113 14.13 1.21 6.34
CA LYS A 113 15.28 2.11 6.30
C LYS A 113 14.91 3.51 5.82
N VAL A 114 14.06 3.63 4.81
CA VAL A 114 13.71 4.94 4.21
C VAL A 114 12.56 5.65 4.91
N THR A 115 11.77 4.94 5.73
CA THR A 115 10.64 5.52 6.47
C THR A 115 10.96 5.89 7.92
N HIS A 116 11.97 5.27 8.53
CA HIS A 116 12.35 5.51 9.93
C HIS A 116 13.60 6.39 10.01
N SER A 117 13.49 7.63 9.52
CA SER A 117 14.61 8.56 9.52
C SER A 117 15.19 8.73 10.93
N ALA A 118 16.52 8.64 11.05
CA ALA A 118 17.23 8.91 12.30
C ALA A 118 17.24 10.41 12.63
N ASP A 119 17.06 11.26 11.61
CA ASP A 119 17.15 12.69 11.70
C ASP A 119 15.91 13.29 12.41
N LYS A 120 16.17 14.02 13.49
CA LYS A 120 15.14 14.63 14.33
C LYS A 120 14.29 15.65 13.58
N GLN A 121 14.82 16.29 12.53
CA GLN A 121 14.05 17.29 11.77
C GLN A 121 12.86 16.67 11.01
N PHE A 122 13.00 15.39 10.61
CA PHE A 122 11.94 14.66 9.92
C PHE A 122 10.99 13.92 10.87
N LYS A 123 11.33 13.81 12.16
CA LYS A 123 10.46 13.15 13.16
C LYS A 123 9.26 13.97 13.62
N ASN A 124 9.29 15.29 13.42
CA ASN A 124 8.30 16.22 13.99
C ASN A 124 7.70 17.15 12.93
N LEU A 125 7.19 16.59 11.83
CA LEU A 125 6.47 17.38 10.85
C LEU A 125 5.16 17.90 11.46
N LYS A 126 4.98 19.22 11.47
CA LYS A 126 3.82 19.88 12.07
C LYS A 126 3.01 20.62 11.02
N ILE A 127 1.70 20.44 11.09
CA ILE A 127 0.75 21.27 10.34
C ILE A 127 0.96 22.74 10.74
N GLY A 128 0.93 23.63 9.75
CA GLY A 128 1.18 25.07 9.91
C GLY A 128 2.66 25.47 9.76
N GLN A 129 3.57 24.53 9.52
CA GLN A 129 5.00 24.83 9.30
C GLN A 129 5.42 24.60 7.85
N LYS A 130 6.49 25.27 7.42
CA LYS A 130 7.16 24.95 6.15
C LYS A 130 7.76 23.55 6.19
N LEU A 131 7.86 22.90 5.03
CA LEU A 131 8.62 21.67 4.92
C LEU A 131 10.11 21.92 5.27
N PRO A 132 10.74 21.07 6.10
CA PRO A 132 12.12 21.25 6.51
C PRO A 132 13.11 20.75 5.46
N GLY A 133 14.33 21.28 5.47
CA GLY A 133 15.42 20.83 4.59
C GLY A 133 15.17 21.11 3.11
N THR A 134 16.05 20.56 2.26
CA THR A 134 15.98 20.66 0.81
C THR A 134 15.78 19.29 0.16
N PHE A 135 15.20 19.24 -1.04
CA PHE A 135 15.08 18.04 -1.84
C PHE A 135 15.33 18.34 -3.32
N THR A 136 15.78 17.33 -4.03
CA THR A 136 15.88 17.32 -5.48
C THR A 136 15.49 15.93 -5.93
N LEU A 137 14.35 15.82 -6.58
CA LEU A 137 13.77 14.57 -7.07
C LEU A 137 13.56 14.68 -8.57
N GLN A 138 13.54 13.54 -9.26
CA GLN A 138 13.15 13.48 -10.67
C GLN A 138 11.85 12.73 -10.81
N ASP A 139 10.98 13.20 -11.70
CA ASP A 139 9.80 12.43 -12.10
C ASP A 139 10.12 11.40 -13.19
N LEU A 140 9.12 10.60 -13.57
CA LEU A 140 9.24 9.59 -14.63
C LEU A 140 9.53 10.15 -16.03
N ASP A 141 9.29 11.45 -16.24
CA ASP A 141 9.55 12.15 -17.51
C ASP A 141 10.93 12.84 -17.50
N GLY A 142 11.67 12.77 -16.38
CA GLY A 142 12.99 13.37 -16.20
C GLY A 142 12.96 14.83 -15.73
N ASN A 143 11.80 15.39 -15.37
CA ASN A 143 11.74 16.75 -14.83
C ASN A 143 12.24 16.76 -13.38
N THR A 144 12.98 17.80 -13.04
CA THR A 144 13.49 18.01 -11.68
C THR A 144 12.48 18.76 -10.83
N TRP A 145 12.22 18.23 -9.63
CA TRP A 145 11.36 18.80 -8.61
C TRP A 145 12.17 19.19 -7.38
N THR A 146 11.98 20.42 -6.89
CA THR A 146 12.61 20.98 -5.69
C THR A 146 11.55 21.71 -4.84
N GLN A 147 11.96 22.30 -3.71
CA GLN A 147 11.11 23.19 -2.92
C GLN A 147 10.53 24.34 -3.76
N ASP A 148 11.33 24.89 -4.68
CA ASP A 148 10.91 26.00 -5.52
C ASP A 148 9.82 25.58 -6.51
N SER A 149 9.83 24.32 -6.97
CA SER A 149 8.76 23.75 -7.79
C SER A 149 7.41 23.71 -7.08
N LEU A 150 7.39 23.80 -5.74
CA LEU A 150 6.16 23.78 -4.94
C LEU A 150 5.56 25.18 -4.71
N LYS A 151 6.31 26.25 -5.03
CA LYS A 151 5.87 27.62 -4.76
C LYS A 151 4.69 28.01 -5.66
N ASN A 152 3.85 28.89 -5.14
CA ASN A 152 2.70 29.50 -5.83
C ASN A 152 1.64 28.49 -6.29
N ARG A 153 1.67 27.25 -5.81
CA ARG A 153 0.71 26.19 -6.15
C ARG A 153 0.35 25.39 -4.91
N VAL A 154 -0.91 25.00 -4.78
CA VAL A 154 -1.31 24.00 -3.78
C VAL A 154 -0.83 22.64 -4.29
N ILE A 155 -0.21 21.86 -3.42
CA ILE A 155 0.37 20.55 -3.76
C ILE A 155 -0.28 19.47 -2.92
N VAL A 156 -0.65 18.37 -3.56
CA VAL A 156 -0.98 17.10 -2.89
C VAL A 156 0.16 16.14 -3.13
N VAL A 157 0.71 15.57 -2.07
CA VAL A 157 1.73 14.51 -2.17
C VAL A 157 1.16 13.23 -1.58
N ASN A 158 1.05 12.19 -2.39
CA ASN A 158 0.69 10.84 -1.95
C ASN A 158 1.94 9.96 -1.91
N VAL A 159 2.39 9.57 -0.72
CA VAL A 159 3.53 8.69 -0.55
C VAL A 159 3.04 7.24 -0.49
N TRP A 160 3.63 6.37 -1.31
CA TRP A 160 3.21 4.97 -1.48
C TRP A 160 4.38 4.06 -1.87
N TYR A 161 4.12 2.76 -1.97
CA TYR A 161 5.05 1.77 -2.53
C TYR A 161 4.30 0.58 -3.14
N SER A 162 4.99 -0.27 -3.90
CA SER A 162 4.43 -1.39 -4.67
C SER A 162 3.67 -2.42 -3.84
N GLY A 163 4.01 -2.58 -2.56
CA GLY A 163 3.29 -3.43 -1.61
C GLY A 163 2.08 -2.76 -0.94
N CYS A 164 1.85 -1.45 -1.14
CA CYS A 164 0.78 -0.72 -0.48
C CYS A 164 -0.59 -0.94 -1.15
N GLY A 165 -1.31 -1.96 -0.67
CA GLY A 165 -2.69 -2.24 -1.08
C GLY A 165 -3.65 -1.05 -0.89
N PRO A 166 -3.73 -0.42 0.29
CA PRO A 166 -4.61 0.72 0.54
C PRO A 166 -4.31 1.93 -0.36
N CYS A 167 -3.04 2.24 -0.62
CA CYS A 167 -2.65 3.33 -1.53
C CYS A 167 -3.28 3.14 -2.91
N ARG A 168 -3.14 1.94 -3.50
CA ARG A 168 -3.73 1.64 -4.81
C ARG A 168 -5.25 1.74 -4.84
N LYS A 169 -5.94 1.61 -3.70
CA LYS A 169 -7.40 1.74 -3.61
C LYS A 169 -7.88 3.20 -3.62
N GLU A 170 -7.08 4.13 -3.12
CA GLU A 170 -7.43 5.56 -3.12
C GLU A 170 -6.97 6.31 -4.36
N MET A 171 -5.89 5.85 -5.00
CA MET A 171 -5.30 6.55 -6.14
C MET A 171 -6.25 6.79 -7.34
N PRO A 172 -7.20 5.90 -7.69
CA PRO A 172 -8.19 6.20 -8.72
C PRO A 172 -9.02 7.45 -8.41
N GLU A 173 -9.40 7.65 -7.14
CA GLU A 173 -10.19 8.81 -6.72
C GLU A 173 -9.36 10.10 -6.80
N LEU A 174 -8.11 10.06 -6.33
CA LEU A 174 -7.16 11.17 -6.48
C LEU A 174 -6.98 11.58 -7.97
N SER A 175 -7.07 10.62 -8.90
CA SER A 175 -6.91 10.88 -10.35
C SER A 175 -8.09 11.71 -10.86
N THR A 176 -9.29 11.48 -10.31
CA THR A 176 -10.47 12.29 -10.62
C THR A 176 -10.35 13.71 -10.08
N TRP A 177 -9.66 13.90 -8.95
CA TRP A 177 -9.48 15.22 -8.33
C TRP A 177 -8.51 16.09 -9.12
N LYS A 178 -7.50 15.51 -9.78
CA LYS A 178 -6.63 16.25 -10.71
C LYS A 178 -7.44 17.01 -11.77
N THR A 179 -8.48 16.39 -12.31
CA THR A 179 -9.37 17.03 -13.30
C THR A 179 -10.25 18.11 -12.67
N ARG A 180 -10.64 17.96 -11.40
CA ARG A 180 -11.51 18.91 -10.68
C ARG A 180 -10.75 20.13 -10.15
N PHE A 181 -9.44 19.99 -9.88
CA PHE A 181 -8.57 21.04 -9.36
C PHE A 181 -7.35 21.22 -10.27
N PRO A 182 -7.51 21.76 -11.49
CA PRO A 182 -6.39 21.95 -12.43
C PRO A 182 -5.29 22.89 -11.90
N GLU A 183 -5.62 23.76 -10.93
CA GLU A 183 -4.70 24.63 -10.22
C GLU A 183 -3.86 23.90 -9.16
N VAL A 184 -4.21 22.68 -8.77
CA VAL A 184 -3.46 21.87 -7.80
C VAL A 184 -2.47 20.95 -8.52
N ILE A 185 -1.25 20.85 -7.99
CA ILE A 185 -0.28 19.86 -8.45
C ILE A 185 -0.45 18.59 -7.63
N PHE A 186 -0.67 17.47 -8.31
CA PHE A 186 -0.70 16.15 -7.70
C PHE A 186 0.62 15.45 -7.96
N LEU A 187 1.33 15.14 -6.88
CA LEU A 187 2.56 14.37 -6.87
C LEU A 187 2.32 13.04 -6.15
N SER A 188 3.01 12.00 -6.57
CA SER A 188 3.26 10.87 -5.66
C SER A 188 4.74 10.68 -5.42
N ALA A 189 5.10 10.26 -4.23
CA ALA A 189 6.45 9.89 -3.86
C ALA A 189 6.55 8.38 -3.59
N ASN A 190 7.57 7.73 -4.14
CA ASN A 190 7.82 6.32 -3.94
C ASN A 190 9.35 6.10 -3.85
N PHE A 191 9.80 5.33 -2.86
CA PHE A 191 11.22 5.07 -2.66
C PHE A 191 11.82 4.08 -3.67
N GLU A 192 10.98 3.34 -4.39
CA GLU A 192 11.39 2.33 -5.36
C GLU A 192 11.88 2.96 -6.66
N LYS A 193 12.56 2.13 -7.46
CA LYS A 193 13.16 2.54 -8.73
C LYS A 193 12.10 2.94 -9.77
N PRO A 194 12.45 3.82 -10.75
CA PRO A 194 11.53 4.33 -11.76
C PRO A 194 10.79 3.24 -12.53
N GLU A 195 11.45 2.12 -12.83
CA GLU A 195 10.87 1.03 -13.61
C GLU A 195 9.70 0.36 -12.89
N ILE A 196 9.80 0.20 -11.56
CA ILE A 196 8.74 -0.37 -10.72
C ILE A 196 7.56 0.59 -10.63
N VAL A 197 7.85 1.86 -10.35
CA VAL A 197 6.83 2.91 -10.24
C VAL A 197 6.06 3.03 -11.55
N LYS A 198 6.77 3.14 -12.68
CA LYS A 198 6.21 3.24 -14.03
C LYS A 198 5.31 2.06 -14.38
N ALA A 199 5.79 0.83 -14.15
CA ALA A 199 5.02 -0.38 -14.48
C ALA A 199 3.67 -0.42 -13.73
N ILE A 200 3.63 0.03 -12.47
CA ILE A 200 2.40 0.04 -11.67
C ILE A 200 1.49 1.20 -12.10
N THR A 201 2.03 2.40 -12.28
CA THR A 201 1.22 3.58 -12.58
C THR A 201 0.59 3.50 -13.98
N GLU A 202 1.32 3.00 -14.98
CA GLU A 202 0.81 2.75 -16.33
C GLU A 202 -0.29 1.67 -16.32
N LYS A 203 -0.04 0.54 -15.62
CA LYS A 203 -1.02 -0.54 -15.50
C LYS A 203 -2.35 -0.08 -14.91
N HIS A 204 -2.31 0.85 -13.96
CA HIS A 204 -3.49 1.36 -13.27
C HIS A 204 -4.05 2.67 -13.87
N GLY A 205 -3.39 3.25 -14.86
CA GLY A 205 -3.81 4.50 -15.49
C GLY A 205 -3.73 5.72 -14.56
N PHE A 206 -2.82 5.71 -13.58
CA PHE A 206 -2.61 6.87 -12.71
C PHE A 206 -1.96 8.00 -13.52
N ASN A 207 -2.60 9.16 -13.53
CA ASN A 207 -2.36 10.20 -14.54
C ASN A 207 -1.72 11.47 -13.97
N TRP A 208 -0.98 11.40 -12.86
CA TRP A 208 -0.31 12.54 -12.24
C TRP A 208 1.20 12.31 -12.13
N THR A 209 1.94 13.31 -11.62
CA THR A 209 3.40 13.27 -11.59
C THR A 209 3.92 12.29 -10.53
N HIS A 210 4.74 11.33 -10.94
CA HIS A 210 5.29 10.30 -10.06
C HIS A 210 6.79 10.53 -9.82
N LEU A 211 7.18 10.64 -8.56
CA LEU A 211 8.55 10.85 -8.08
C LEU A 211 9.10 9.52 -7.54
N PRO A 212 9.75 8.68 -8.37
CA PRO A 212 10.49 7.50 -7.91
C PRO A 212 11.75 7.88 -7.13
N ASN A 213 12.41 6.89 -6.54
CA ASN A 213 13.63 7.04 -5.74
C ASN A 213 13.51 8.09 -4.61
N ASP A 214 12.29 8.40 -4.16
CA ASP A 214 12.09 9.39 -3.12
C ASP A 214 12.78 8.94 -1.82
N ARG A 215 13.52 9.87 -1.22
CA ARG A 215 14.10 9.73 0.11
C ARG A 215 13.76 10.92 1.00
N TYR A 216 12.93 11.84 0.52
CA TYR A 216 12.54 13.03 1.26
C TYR A 216 11.17 12.84 1.88
N PHE A 217 10.14 12.57 1.08
CA PHE A 217 8.77 12.42 1.60
C PHE A 217 8.57 11.12 2.38
N THR A 218 9.26 10.04 2.00
CA THR A 218 9.20 8.75 2.68
C THR A 218 9.59 8.81 4.15
N GLN A 219 10.43 9.77 4.53
CA GLN A 219 10.91 9.92 5.92
C GLN A 219 9.77 10.22 6.91
N TRP A 220 8.64 10.74 6.44
CA TRP A 220 7.50 11.06 7.29
C TRP A 220 6.48 9.94 7.43
N VAL A 221 6.66 8.83 6.71
CA VAL A 221 5.78 7.66 6.84
C VAL A 221 5.91 7.05 8.24
N GLY A 222 7.16 6.89 8.72
CA GLY A 222 7.45 6.41 10.07
C GLY A 222 6.70 5.13 10.46
N ASN A 223 6.36 5.05 11.75
CA ASN A 223 5.59 3.94 12.32
C ASN A 223 4.09 4.00 11.96
N GLU A 224 3.58 5.17 11.56
CA GLU A 224 2.16 5.37 11.23
C GLU A 224 1.79 4.68 9.91
N GLY A 225 2.76 4.54 8.99
CA GLY A 225 2.66 3.68 7.81
C GLY A 225 2.08 4.37 6.57
N PHE A 226 1.89 3.57 5.52
CA PHE A 226 1.36 4.02 4.24
C PHE A 226 -0.16 3.77 4.14
N PRO A 227 -0.91 4.55 3.33
CA PRO A 227 -0.47 5.72 2.57
C PRO A 227 -0.18 6.92 3.47
N LEU A 228 0.74 7.79 3.06
CA LEU A 228 0.87 9.13 3.64
C LEU A 228 0.38 10.15 2.62
N THR A 229 -0.65 10.92 2.95
CA THR A 229 -1.12 12.04 2.12
C THR A 229 -0.82 13.37 2.80
N LEU A 230 -0.16 14.26 2.06
CA LEU A 230 0.17 15.62 2.50
C LEU A 230 -0.54 16.64 1.61
N ILE A 231 -1.01 17.75 2.20
CA ILE A 231 -1.44 18.93 1.45
C ILE A 231 -0.54 20.11 1.85
N ILE A 232 0.07 20.74 0.85
CA ILE A 232 1.01 21.85 1.02
C ILE A 232 0.40 23.08 0.35
N ALA A 233 0.35 24.20 1.05
CA ALA A 233 -0.12 25.48 0.52
C ALA A 233 0.91 26.11 -0.43
N MET A 234 0.47 27.12 -1.19
CA MET A 234 1.28 27.86 -2.17
C MET A 234 2.57 28.46 -1.61
N ASP A 235 2.58 28.78 -0.32
CA ASP A 235 3.74 29.34 0.35
C ASP A 235 4.73 28.25 0.81
N GLY A 236 4.40 26.97 0.64
CA GLY A 236 5.20 25.83 1.12
C GLY A 236 4.84 25.34 2.52
N THR A 237 3.76 25.86 3.13
CA THR A 237 3.31 25.45 4.45
C THR A 237 2.49 24.17 4.39
N LEU A 238 2.79 23.19 5.26
CA LEU A 238 1.98 21.99 5.41
C LEU A 238 0.61 22.31 6.01
N GLN A 239 -0.46 22.00 5.29
CA GLN A 239 -1.84 22.25 5.72
C GLN A 239 -2.55 20.99 6.21
N TYR A 240 -2.10 19.82 5.79
CA TYR A 240 -2.74 18.55 6.16
C TYR A 240 -1.76 17.40 6.02
N LEU A 241 -1.90 16.41 6.90
CA LEU A 241 -1.17 15.15 6.85
C LEU A 241 -2.06 14.02 7.40
N SER A 242 -2.09 12.88 6.71
CA SER A 242 -2.75 11.66 7.18
C SER A 242 -1.99 10.41 6.71
N HIS A 243 -1.80 9.45 7.61
CA HIS A 243 -1.21 8.13 7.34
C HIS A 243 -2.24 7.03 7.06
N LYS A 244 -3.49 7.42 6.82
CA LYS A 244 -4.62 6.51 6.67
C LYS A 244 -5.47 6.92 5.49
N THR A 245 -6.24 5.97 4.99
CA THR A 245 -7.23 6.20 3.95
C THR A 245 -8.57 5.58 4.35
N SER A 246 -9.62 6.39 4.28
CA SER A 246 -11.02 6.02 4.43
C SER A 246 -11.86 7.02 3.63
N ASN A 247 -13.16 6.76 3.46
CA ASN A 247 -14.04 7.72 2.79
C ASN A 247 -14.05 9.07 3.51
N GLU A 248 -14.10 9.06 4.84
CA GLU A 248 -14.13 10.28 5.67
C GLU A 248 -12.84 11.09 5.52
N ILE A 249 -11.69 10.42 5.49
CA ILE A 249 -10.39 11.06 5.29
C ILE A 249 -10.31 11.67 3.88
N ARG A 250 -10.77 10.94 2.86
CA ARG A 250 -10.75 11.45 1.47
C ARG A 250 -11.68 12.65 1.28
N GLU A 251 -12.86 12.63 1.90
CA GLU A 251 -13.75 13.80 1.94
C GLU A 251 -13.15 14.99 2.69
N GLU A 252 -12.39 14.75 3.76
CA GLU A 252 -11.64 15.80 4.45
C GLU A 252 -10.56 16.43 3.55
N VAL A 253 -9.75 15.60 2.89
CA VAL A 253 -8.73 16.06 1.92
C VAL A 253 -9.39 16.88 0.81
N PHE A 254 -10.48 16.38 0.22
CA PHE A 254 -11.22 17.07 -0.83
C PHE A 254 -11.74 18.44 -0.37
N ARG A 255 -12.34 18.52 0.83
CA ARG A 255 -12.81 19.79 1.41
C ARG A 255 -11.66 20.77 1.65
N ARG A 256 -10.51 20.28 2.14
CA ARG A 256 -9.32 21.11 2.37
C ARG A 256 -8.77 21.68 1.07
N LEU A 257 -8.75 20.89 -0.01
CA LEU A 257 -8.37 21.37 -1.35
C LEU A 257 -9.32 22.46 -1.83
N LYS A 258 -10.64 22.22 -1.77
CA LYS A 258 -11.64 23.22 -2.15
C LYS A 258 -11.47 24.52 -1.36
N TRP A 259 -11.21 24.44 -0.06
CA TRP A 259 -10.99 25.60 0.79
C TRP A 259 -9.74 26.39 0.38
N LEU A 260 -8.60 25.69 0.21
CA LEU A 260 -7.33 26.31 -0.19
C LEU A 260 -7.41 26.98 -1.57
N THR A 261 -8.14 26.39 -2.52
CA THR A 261 -8.21 26.94 -3.88
C THR A 261 -9.32 27.98 -4.09
N THR A 262 -10.26 28.11 -3.13
CA THR A 262 -11.32 29.14 -3.17
C THR A 262 -10.87 30.43 -2.49
N ILE A 263 -10.33 30.36 -1.26
CA ILE A 263 -9.96 31.56 -0.48
C ILE A 263 -8.83 32.34 -1.13
N GLN A 264 -7.95 31.68 -1.87
CA GLN A 264 -6.78 32.32 -2.45
C GLN A 264 -7.07 33.00 -3.81
N LYS A 265 -8.34 33.08 -4.21
CA LYS A 265 -8.82 33.86 -5.37
C LYS A 265 -9.44 35.21 -4.98
N GLU A 266 -9.57 35.50 -3.69
CA GLU A 266 -10.00 36.78 -3.12
C GLU A 266 -8.79 37.58 -2.64
#